data_AF-W6TBD2-F1
#
_entry.id   AF-W6TBD2-F1
#
_cell.length_a   1.000
_cell.length_b   1.000
_cell.length_c   1.000
_cell.angle_alpha   90.00
_cell.angle_beta   90.00
_cell.angle_gamma   90.00
#
_symmetry.space_group_name_H-M   'P 1'
#
loop_
_entity.id
_entity.type
_entity.pdbx_description
1 polymer ?
#
loop_
_entity_poly.entity_id
_entity_poly.type
_entity_poly.pdbx_seq_one_letter_code
_entity_poly.pdbx_strand_id
1 'polypeptide(L)' 'MMKITKPFRMSLVKAKGMDTVKKMSISSGVNRWTLSDILNSRKSEVTTQTYCKLEIWLRRKNDEYEK' A
#
# COMPACT_ATOMS: atom_id res chain seq x y z
N MET A 1 15.16 2.90 -6.84
CA MET A 1 13.81 3.41 -6.54
C MET A 1 12.80 2.67 -7.40
N MET A 2 11.56 2.54 -6.94
CA MET A 2 10.47 1.85 -7.64
C MET A 2 9.30 2.82 -7.87
N LYS A 3 8.66 2.73 -9.03
CA LYS A 3 7.54 3.57 -9.40
C LYS A 3 6.21 2.95 -8.95
N ILE A 4 5.39 3.74 -8.25
CA ILE A 4 4.00 3.41 -7.95
C ILE A 4 3.17 3.71 -9.19
N THR A 5 2.79 2.66 -9.91
CA THR A 5 1.90 2.77 -11.07
C THR A 5 0.46 3.05 -10.62
N LYS A 6 -0.35 3.63 -11.52
CA LYS A 6 -1.79 3.86 -11.27
C LYS A 6 -2.51 2.55 -10.89
N PRO A 7 -2.34 1.41 -11.59
CA PRO A 7 -2.95 0.14 -11.19
C PRO A 7 -2.54 -0.31 -9.79
N PHE A 8 -1.25 -0.25 -9.46
CA PHE A 8 -0.77 -0.67 -8.14
C PHE A 8 -1.39 0.17 -7.01
N ARG A 9 -1.46 1.50 -7.19
CA ARG A 9 -2.13 2.39 -6.24
C ARG A 9 -3.62 2.07 -6.10
N MET A 10 -4.32 1.79 -7.21
CA MET A 10 -5.72 1.38 -7.16
C MET A 10 -5.90 0.09 -6.36
N SER A 11 -5.01 -0.89 -6.52
CA SER A 11 -5.00 -2.10 -5.70
C SER A 11 -4.82 -1.78 -4.21
N LEU A 12 -3.90 -0.86 -3.87
CA LEU A 12 -3.72 -0.41 -2.49
C LEU A 12 -4.96 0.27 -1.91
N VAL A 13 -5.61 1.13 -2.68
CA VAL A 13 -6.86 1.80 -2.27
C VAL A 13 -7.97 0.77 -2.05
N LYS A 14 -8.12 -0.18 -2.97
CA LYS A 14 -9.13 -1.25 -2.89
C LYS A 14 -8.89 -2.14 -1.67
N ALA A 15 -7.67 -2.64 -1.50
CA ALA A 15 -7.31 -3.51 -0.38
C ALA A 15 -7.34 -2.80 0.98
N LYS A 16 -7.10 -1.48 1.02
CA LYS A 16 -7.29 -0.69 2.25
C LYS A 16 -8.77 -0.68 2.66
N GLY A 17 -9.69 -0.62 1.70
CA GLY A 17 -11.12 -0.53 1.98
C GLY A 17 -11.43 0.57 3.01
N MET A 18 -12.14 0.18 4.08
CA MET A 18 -12.48 1.07 5.19
C MET A 18 -11.38 1.21 6.26
N ASP A 19 -10.27 0.48 6.15
CA ASP A 19 -9.18 0.59 7.13
C ASP A 19 -8.56 2.00 7.11
N THR A 20 -8.22 2.50 8.29
CA THR A 20 -7.50 3.78 8.39
C THR A 20 -6.08 3.63 7.85
N VAL A 21 -5.49 4.73 7.35
CA VAL A 21 -4.07 4.74 6.94
C VAL A 21 -3.14 4.35 8.10
N LYS A 22 -3.55 4.61 9.35
CA LYS A 22 -2.84 4.16 10.56
C LYS A 22 -2.81 2.63 10.66
N LYS A 23 -3.94 1.96 10.47
CA LYS A 23 -4.03 0.50 10.51
C LYS A 23 -3.27 -0.15 9.34
N MET A 24 -3.35 0.44 8.16
CA MET A 24 -2.54 0.04 7.00
C MET A 24 -1.03 0.20 7.28
N SER A 25 -0.61 1.27 7.95
CA SER A 25 0.79 1.51 8.33
C SER A 25 1.33 0.42 9.25
N ILE A 26 0.56 0.04 10.27
CA ILE A 26 0.94 -1.01 11.21
C ILE A 26 1.04 -2.36 10.49
N SER A 27 0.05 -2.72 9.67
CA SER A 27 0.01 -4.03 9.00
C SER A 27 1.00 -4.19 7.84
N SER A 28 1.30 -3.12 7.10
CA SER A 28 2.29 -3.15 6.01
C SER A 28 3.72 -2.85 6.47
N GLY A 29 3.91 -2.28 7.66
CA GLY A 29 5.22 -1.83 8.14
C GLY A 29 5.80 -0.66 7.33
N VAL A 30 4.95 0.09 6.61
CA VAL A 30 5.30 1.31 5.88
C VAL A 30 4.83 2.53 6.67
N ASN A 31 5.63 3.59 6.67
CA ASN A 31 5.30 4.83 7.37
C ASN A 31 3.95 5.42 6.91
N ARG A 32 3.12 5.84 7.87
CA ARG A 32 1.78 6.40 7.65
C ARG A 32 1.76 7.57 6.65
N TRP A 33 2.73 8.49 6.73
CA TRP A 33 2.80 9.65 5.85
C TRP A 33 3.13 9.22 4.42
N THR A 34 4.07 8.30 4.27
CA THR A 34 4.40 7.71 2.95
C THR A 34 3.18 7.02 2.33
N LEU A 35 2.42 6.25 3.12
CA LEU A 35 1.16 5.66 2.64
C LEU A 35 0.14 6.73 2.25
N SER A 36 -0.03 7.76 3.07
CA SER A 36 -0.94 8.88 2.76
C SER A 36 -0.57 9.54 1.43
N ASP A 37 0.71 9.82 1.20
CA ASP A 37 1.16 10.45 -0.04
C ASP A 37 0.98 9.53 -1.26
N ILE A 38 1.25 8.24 -1.11
CA ILE A 38 1.04 7.24 -2.18
C ILE A 38 -0.45 7.16 -2.54
N LEU A 39 -1.33 7.01 -1.55
CA LEU A 39 -2.77 6.85 -1.75
C LEU A 39 -3.40 8.10 -2.36
N ASN A 40 -2.92 9.29 -1.97
CA ASN A 40 -3.36 10.57 -2.51
C ASN A 40 -2.61 11.00 -3.78
N SER A 41 -1.82 10.10 -4.39
CA SER A 41 -1.06 10.37 -5.63
C SER A 41 -0.01 11.48 -5.53
N ARG A 42 0.38 11.90 -4.33
CA ARG A 42 1.43 12.90 -4.07
C ARG A 42 2.84 12.30 -4.16
N LYS A 43 2.96 10.98 -4.03
CA LYS A 43 4.22 10.24 -4.14
C LYS A 43 4.10 9.09 -5.13
N SER A 44 4.82 9.21 -6.25
CA SER A 44 4.86 8.24 -7.34
C SER A 44 6.11 7.34 -7.32
N GLU A 45 7.09 7.64 -6.45
CA GLU A 45 8.32 6.88 -6.34
C GLU A 45 8.65 6.57 -4.88
N VAL A 46 9.07 5.33 -4.63
CA VAL A 46 9.40 4.82 -3.30
C VAL A 46 10.67 3.99 -3.33
N THR A 47 11.25 3.72 -2.16
CA THR A 47 12.37 2.77 -2.08
C THR A 47 11.91 1.37 -2.45
N THR A 48 12.82 0.54 -2.97
CA THR A 48 12.52 -0.87 -3.29
C THR A 48 11.96 -1.61 -2.08
N GLN A 49 12.53 -1.39 -0.90
CA GLN A 49 12.03 -1.96 0.36
C GLN A 49 10.57 -1.58 0.66
N THR A 50 10.20 -0.31 0.45
CA THR A 50 8.82 0.15 0.66
C THR A 50 7.87 -0.51 -0.34
N TYR A 51 8.29 -0.62 -1.60
CA TYR A 51 7.52 -1.28 -2.64
C TYR A 51 7.25 -2.76 -2.28
N CYS A 52 8.28 -3.51 -1.91
CA CYS A 52 8.14 -4.92 -1.52
C CYS A 52 7.22 -5.10 -0.31
N LYS A 53 7.30 -4.23 0.70
CA LYS A 53 6.38 -4.27 1.86
C LYS A 53 4.92 -4.11 1.43
N LEU A 54 4.65 -3.17 0.52
CA LEU A 54 3.30 -2.93 -0.01
C LEU A 54 2.80 -4.11 -0.84
N GLU A 55 3.66 -4.72 -1.66
CA GLU A 55 3.31 -5.89 -2.46
C GLU A 55 2.98 -7.10 -1.58
N ILE A 56 3.80 -7.40 -0.57
CA ILE A 56 3.55 -8.48 0.39
C ILE A 56 2.24 -8.24 1.14
N TRP A 57 2.01 -7.00 1.57
CA TRP A 57 0.76 -6.63 2.25
C TRP A 57 -0.47 -6.82 1.35
N LEU A 58 -0.38 -6.44 0.08
CA LEU A 58 -1.46 -6.67 -0.90
C LEU A 58 -1.77 -8.14 -1.10
N ARG A 59 -0.74 -8.99 -1.24
CA ARG A 59 -0.91 -10.44 -1.40
C ARG A 59 -1.65 -11.03 -0.20
N ARG A 60 -1.19 -10.71 1.03
CA ARG A 60 -1.85 -11.14 2.27
C ARG A 60 -3.31 -10.69 2.34
N LYS A 61 -3.61 -9.47 1.91
CA LYS A 61 -4.98 -8.97 1.88
C LYS A 61 -5.87 -9.71 0.89
N ASN A 62 -5.37 -10.05 -0.29
CA ASN A 62 -6.16 -10.82 -1.26
C ASN A 62 -6.46 -12.24 -0.75
N ASP A 63 -5.48 -12.90 -0.12
CA ASP A 63 -5.67 -14.24 0.46
C ASP A 63 -6.71 -14.25 1.61
N GLU A 64 -6.89 -13.13 2.32
CA GLU A 64 -7.93 -12.96 3.35
C GLU A 64 -9.35 -12.83 2.78
N TYR A 65 -9.51 -12.40 1.52
CA TYR A 65 -10.83 -12.19 0.87
C TYR A 65 -11.29 -13.37 0.00
N GLU A 66 -10.40 -14.33 -0.32
CA GLU A 66 -10.73 -15.55 -1.07
C GLU A 66 -11.14 -16.74 -0.16
N LYS A 67 -11.20 -16.55 1.16
CA LYS A 67 -11.75 -17.50 2.14
C LYS A 67 -13.16 -17.12 2.56
#